data_AF-A0A5C3Q6C7-F1
#
_entry.id   AF-A0A5C3Q6C7-F1
#
_cell.length_a   1.000
_cell.length_b   1.000
_cell.length_c   1.000
_cell.angle_alpha   90.00
_cell.angle_beta   90.00
_cell.angle_gamma   90.00
#
_symmetry.space_group_name_H-M   'P 1'
#
loop_
_entity.id
_entity.type
_entity.pdbx_description
1 polymer ?
#
loop_
_entity_poly.entity_id
_entity_poly.type
_entity_poly.pdbx_seq_one_letter_code
_entity_poly.pdbx_strand_id
1 'polypeptide(L)'
;MSSTVPISQGTNNLTAPTPQNTPLQHAPISSGLSRPTVPDIAEEGKDDEESAANEGEMTSDALQNAMAGLVQGRLAGLVGKSSGYIESLPTEVKFSVEALKGIQVKHTQLQNQYKRECLELEKKYLQLQQPLFERRKALISGSEKPTEDEIVAGEAQSAKDDEDYTSLPKESNYAATAAAIPEFWLTALRNSIGLSDLITDRDAEALKHLTNITLEYLTENKDSDKDTEGKPGFKLLFEFSENDFFTNKVLSKTYVYQEEVGYSGDFVYDRAIGTKIDWKEDKDLTKEYEVKKQRNKTTNRTRFVKKAHPTESFFNFFDPPQLPSDDVIENGEIDPEELEEIEEKLEMDYQIGEDLKEKIIPRAIDYFTGKALEYELMEDGEDLDDLDDDDEDDFDDDDDEDDSDDEDNDLPATRRRGGKRGGAGQNVNPEECKQQ
;
A
#
# COMPACT_ATOMS: atom_id res chain seq x y z
N MET A 1 -13.00 28.98 -49.41
CA MET A 1 -14.38 28.47 -49.28
C MET A 1 -14.51 28.01 -47.84
N SER A 2 -14.90 28.87 -46.89
CA SER A 2 -16.27 29.37 -46.65
C SER A 2 -17.24 28.25 -46.27
N SER A 3 -17.44 28.06 -44.97
CA SER A 3 -18.71 27.62 -44.38
C SER A 3 -18.72 28.08 -42.92
N THR A 4 -19.14 29.34 -42.70
CA THR A 4 -19.39 29.88 -41.36
C THR A 4 -20.87 29.70 -41.06
N VAL A 5 -21.21 29.03 -39.97
CA VAL A 5 -22.61 28.94 -39.48
C VAL A 5 -22.71 29.81 -38.22
N PRO A 6 -23.63 30.80 -38.17
CA PRO A 6 -23.77 31.67 -37.01
C PRO A 6 -24.63 31.02 -35.92
N ILE A 7 -24.26 31.23 -34.66
CA ILE A 7 -25.07 30.85 -33.49
C ILE A 7 -25.84 32.10 -33.03
N SER A 8 -27.18 32.03 -33.07
CA SER A 8 -28.06 33.07 -32.51
C SER A 8 -28.36 32.80 -31.03
N GLN A 9 -28.27 33.82 -30.18
CA GLN A 9 -28.64 33.74 -28.76
C GLN A 9 -30.16 33.91 -28.53
N GLY A 10 -30.68 33.25 -27.48
CA GLY A 10 -32.02 33.44 -26.89
C GLY A 10 -33.11 32.56 -27.52
N THR A 11 -33.81 31.67 -26.82
CA THR A 11 -34.30 31.73 -25.42
C THR A 11 -34.64 30.34 -24.87
N ASN A 12 -34.36 30.12 -23.58
CA ASN A 12 -34.99 29.17 -22.63
C ASN A 12 -35.70 27.91 -23.19
N ASN A 13 -35.02 26.76 -23.15
CA ASN A 13 -35.53 25.49 -22.61
C ASN A 13 -34.42 24.42 -22.64
N LEU A 14 -33.77 24.19 -21.49
CA LEU A 14 -32.75 23.15 -21.33
C LEU A 14 -33.38 21.88 -20.75
N THR A 15 -33.78 20.97 -21.63
CA THR A 15 -34.02 19.57 -21.27
C THR A 15 -33.76 18.71 -22.51
N ALA A 16 -32.64 17.98 -22.51
CA ALA A 16 -32.31 17.05 -23.59
C ALA A 16 -33.14 15.76 -23.41
N PRO A 17 -33.76 15.22 -24.48
CA PRO A 17 -34.58 14.02 -24.37
C PRO A 17 -33.72 12.75 -24.30
N THR A 18 -33.82 12.00 -23.20
CA THR A 18 -33.28 10.66 -23.08
C THR A 18 -34.11 9.65 -23.89
N PRO A 19 -33.49 8.70 -24.62
CA PRO A 19 -34.23 7.65 -25.32
C PRO A 19 -34.78 6.61 -24.34
N GLN A 20 -36.06 6.76 -24.02
CA GLN A 20 -36.77 5.94 -23.04
C GLN A 20 -37.30 4.64 -23.70
N ASN A 21 -36.77 3.48 -23.32
CA ASN A 21 -37.12 2.19 -23.95
C ASN A 21 -37.54 1.12 -22.91
N THR A 22 -38.53 1.47 -22.09
CA THR A 22 -39.20 0.55 -21.16
C THR A 22 -40.67 0.42 -21.58
N PRO A 23 -41.17 -0.75 -22.00
CA PRO A 23 -42.53 -0.88 -22.51
C PRO A 23 -43.56 -0.82 -21.36
N LEU A 24 -44.42 0.21 -21.38
CA LEU A 24 -45.62 0.26 -20.54
C LEU A 24 -46.70 -0.70 -21.06
N GLN A 25 -46.60 -2.00 -20.74
CA GLN A 25 -47.74 -2.94 -20.69
C GLN A 25 -47.35 -4.29 -20.07
N HIS A 26 -48.06 -4.71 -19.03
CA HIS A 26 -48.01 -6.10 -18.54
C HIS A 26 -48.67 -7.03 -19.57
N ALA A 27 -47.92 -8.00 -20.10
CA ALA A 27 -48.44 -9.06 -20.94
C ALA A 27 -48.99 -10.23 -20.10
N PRO A 28 -50.16 -10.83 -20.45
CA PRO A 28 -50.77 -11.90 -19.66
C PRO A 28 -50.18 -13.28 -20.01
N ILE A 29 -49.42 -13.87 -19.09
CA ILE A 29 -48.88 -15.24 -19.25
C ILE A 29 -49.93 -16.26 -18.79
N SER A 30 -50.92 -16.51 -19.65
CA SER A 30 -51.87 -17.63 -19.48
C SER A 30 -52.39 -18.16 -20.82
N SER A 31 -51.53 -18.85 -21.56
CA SER A 31 -51.92 -19.80 -22.64
C SER A 31 -50.83 -20.84 -22.82
N GLY A 32 -51.23 -22.11 -22.93
CA GLY A 32 -50.36 -23.24 -22.61
C GLY A 32 -49.26 -23.54 -23.63
N LEU A 33 -48.08 -23.87 -23.11
CA LEU A 33 -47.05 -24.61 -23.82
C LEU A 33 -47.08 -26.07 -23.36
N SER A 34 -47.32 -26.97 -24.31
CA SER A 34 -47.39 -28.42 -24.08
C SER A 34 -46.04 -28.99 -23.65
N ARG A 35 -46.03 -29.80 -22.58
CA ARG A 35 -44.85 -30.58 -22.18
C ARG A 35 -44.40 -31.52 -23.33
N PRO A 36 -43.10 -31.62 -23.63
CA PRO A 36 -42.58 -32.65 -24.53
C PRO A 36 -42.79 -34.04 -23.91
N THR A 37 -43.40 -34.97 -24.64
CA THR A 37 -43.46 -36.39 -24.29
C THR A 37 -42.23 -37.11 -24.81
N VAL A 38 -41.43 -37.67 -23.89
CA VAL A 38 -40.41 -38.67 -24.21
C VAL A 38 -41.07 -40.05 -24.12
N PRO A 39 -40.81 -41.01 -25.02
CA PRO A 39 -41.36 -42.36 -24.92
C PRO A 39 -40.74 -43.14 -23.74
N ASP A 40 -41.56 -43.90 -23.02
CA ASP A 40 -41.11 -44.79 -21.97
C ASP A 40 -40.18 -45.89 -22.53
N ILE A 41 -39.05 -46.13 -21.86
CA ILE A 41 -38.22 -47.31 -22.10
C ILE A 41 -38.87 -48.50 -21.41
N ALA A 42 -39.12 -49.57 -22.16
CA ALA A 42 -39.67 -50.80 -21.62
C ALA A 42 -38.61 -51.57 -20.83
N GLU A 43 -38.87 -51.85 -19.56
CA GLU A 43 -38.10 -52.83 -18.78
C GLU A 43 -38.52 -54.25 -19.17
N GLU A 44 -37.58 -55.05 -19.69
CA GLU A 44 -37.73 -56.50 -19.75
C GLU A 44 -37.38 -57.10 -18.39
N GLY A 45 -38.38 -57.64 -17.70
CA GLY A 45 -38.23 -58.15 -16.34
C GLY A 45 -37.36 -59.42 -16.23
N LYS A 46 -36.74 -59.57 -15.05
CA LYS A 46 -36.28 -60.84 -14.47
C LYS A 46 -36.37 -60.73 -12.95
N ASP A 47 -37.09 -61.67 -12.36
CA ASP A 47 -37.20 -61.84 -10.91
C ASP A 47 -35.86 -62.32 -10.32
N ASP A 48 -35.47 -61.86 -9.13
CA ASP A 48 -35.50 -62.68 -7.90
C ASP A 48 -34.78 -62.06 -6.68
N GLU A 49 -35.39 -62.31 -5.51
CA GLU A 49 -34.87 -62.30 -4.13
C GLU A 49 -34.59 -61.01 -3.31
N GLU A 50 -34.91 -61.13 -2.02
CA GLU A 50 -35.05 -60.10 -0.99
C GLU A 50 -33.73 -59.51 -0.47
N SER A 51 -33.70 -58.20 -0.19
CA SER A 51 -33.33 -57.73 1.15
C SER A 51 -33.83 -56.31 1.40
N ALA A 52 -34.30 -56.03 2.62
CA ALA A 52 -34.78 -54.72 3.01
C ALA A 52 -33.67 -53.90 3.69
N ALA A 53 -33.34 -52.74 3.11
CA ALA A 53 -32.59 -51.68 3.77
C ALA A 53 -33.18 -50.31 3.35
N ASN A 54 -33.24 -49.39 4.31
CA ASN A 54 -33.93 -48.12 4.18
C ASN A 54 -32.98 -47.03 3.65
N GLU A 55 -33.09 -46.67 2.37
CA GLU A 55 -32.39 -45.52 1.78
C GLU A 55 -33.40 -44.48 1.30
N GLY A 56 -33.25 -43.23 1.78
CA GLY A 56 -34.10 -42.12 1.34
C GLY A 56 -33.64 -41.59 -0.01
N GLU A 57 -34.56 -41.46 -0.96
CA GLU A 57 -34.28 -40.92 -2.29
C GLU A 57 -33.74 -39.48 -2.20
N MET A 58 -32.44 -39.33 -2.49
CA MET A 58 -31.83 -38.03 -2.71
C MET A 58 -32.26 -37.55 -4.10
N THR A 59 -32.92 -36.40 -4.20
CA THR A 59 -33.42 -35.87 -5.48
C THR A 59 -32.27 -35.56 -6.44
N SER A 60 -32.56 -35.58 -7.76
CA SER A 60 -31.61 -35.19 -8.82
C SER A 60 -30.87 -33.89 -8.48
N ASP A 61 -31.61 -32.86 -8.07
CA ASP A 61 -31.06 -31.54 -7.75
C ASP A 61 -30.19 -31.57 -6.47
N ALA A 62 -30.54 -32.40 -5.48
CA ALA A 62 -29.72 -32.59 -4.30
C ALA A 62 -28.41 -33.34 -4.63
N LEU A 63 -28.46 -34.35 -5.51
CA LEU A 63 -27.26 -35.03 -6.01
C LEU A 63 -26.39 -34.07 -6.84
N GLN A 64 -26.99 -33.22 -7.68
CA GLN A 64 -26.28 -32.29 -8.54
C GLN A 64 -25.64 -31.14 -7.73
N ASN A 65 -26.33 -30.61 -6.71
CA ASN A 65 -25.78 -29.64 -5.77
C ASN A 65 -24.73 -30.26 -4.84
N ALA A 66 -24.93 -31.49 -4.36
CA ALA A 66 -23.92 -32.21 -3.59
C ALA A 66 -22.66 -32.47 -4.45
N MET A 67 -22.83 -32.84 -5.73
CA MET A 67 -21.73 -33.02 -6.66
C MET A 67 -21.01 -31.69 -6.95
N ALA A 68 -21.73 -30.57 -7.07
CA ALA A 68 -21.14 -29.24 -7.21
C ALA A 68 -20.31 -28.84 -5.97
N GLY A 69 -20.84 -29.05 -4.76
CA GLY A 69 -20.11 -28.79 -3.52
C GLY A 69 -18.89 -29.70 -3.31
N LEU A 70 -19.00 -30.99 -3.70
CA LEU A 70 -17.90 -31.95 -3.63
C LEU A 70 -16.84 -31.69 -4.71
N VAL A 71 -17.24 -31.12 -5.86
CA VAL A 71 -16.34 -30.57 -6.88
C VAL A 71 -15.62 -29.32 -6.36
N GLN A 72 -16.32 -28.35 -5.78
CA GLN A 72 -15.69 -27.15 -5.18
C GLN A 72 -14.70 -27.52 -4.06
N GLY A 73 -15.09 -28.40 -3.13
CA GLY A 73 -14.22 -28.87 -2.05
C GLY A 73 -12.99 -29.65 -2.53
N ARG A 74 -13.10 -30.41 -3.63
CA ARG A 74 -11.93 -31.07 -4.26
C ARG A 74 -11.08 -30.09 -5.07
N LEU A 75 -11.67 -29.11 -5.76
CA LEU A 75 -10.96 -28.09 -6.52
C LEU A 75 -10.02 -27.25 -5.64
N ALA A 76 -10.45 -26.92 -4.40
CA ALA A 76 -9.60 -26.23 -3.43
C ALA A 76 -8.33 -27.04 -3.07
N GLY A 77 -8.41 -28.37 -2.99
CA GLY A 77 -7.25 -29.26 -2.80
C GLY A 77 -6.45 -29.57 -4.08
N LEU A 78 -6.83 -28.97 -5.21
CA LEU A 78 -6.28 -29.25 -6.55
C LEU A 78 -5.73 -27.98 -7.23
N VAL A 79 -5.51 -26.89 -6.50
CA VAL A 79 -4.77 -25.72 -6.99
C VAL A 79 -3.40 -26.18 -7.53
N GLY A 80 -3.12 -25.87 -8.79
CA GLY A 80 -1.89 -26.29 -9.49
C GLY A 80 -1.77 -27.79 -9.84
N LYS A 81 -2.76 -28.63 -9.51
CA LYS A 81 -2.71 -30.09 -9.75
C LYS A 81 -3.87 -30.53 -10.62
N SER A 82 -3.59 -31.43 -11.57
CA SER A 82 -4.66 -31.96 -12.42
C SER A 82 -5.59 -32.87 -11.63
N SER A 83 -6.90 -32.67 -11.80
CA SER A 83 -7.96 -33.31 -11.02
C SER A 83 -8.24 -34.77 -11.38
N GLY A 84 -7.46 -35.37 -12.28
CA GLY A 84 -7.75 -36.67 -12.91
C GLY A 84 -8.90 -36.59 -13.94
N TYR A 85 -9.78 -35.59 -13.82
CA TYR A 85 -10.88 -35.37 -14.74
C TYR A 85 -10.38 -35.03 -16.14
N ILE A 86 -9.42 -34.12 -16.27
CA ILE A 86 -8.85 -33.70 -17.56
C ILE A 86 -8.17 -34.90 -18.25
N GLU A 87 -7.50 -35.78 -17.51
CA GLU A 87 -6.93 -37.04 -18.00
C GLU A 87 -8.00 -38.05 -18.40
N SER A 88 -9.16 -38.06 -17.74
CA SER A 88 -10.28 -38.96 -18.08
C SER A 88 -11.04 -38.56 -19.35
N LEU A 89 -10.90 -37.31 -19.81
CA LEU A 89 -11.60 -36.81 -21.00
C LEU A 89 -11.21 -37.58 -22.28
N PRO A 90 -12.16 -37.85 -23.20
CA PRO A 90 -11.86 -38.36 -24.54
C PRO A 90 -10.87 -37.47 -25.30
N THR A 91 -10.06 -38.06 -26.16
CA THR A 91 -9.02 -37.34 -26.94
C THR A 91 -9.59 -36.19 -27.77
N GLU A 92 -10.79 -36.36 -28.32
CA GLU A 92 -11.52 -35.32 -29.07
C GLU A 92 -11.82 -34.09 -28.20
N VAL A 93 -12.24 -34.30 -26.95
CA VAL A 93 -12.50 -33.21 -25.99
C VAL A 93 -11.18 -32.56 -25.54
N LYS A 94 -10.11 -33.35 -25.35
CA LYS A 94 -8.77 -32.81 -25.07
C LYS A 94 -8.25 -31.91 -26.18
N PHE A 95 -8.46 -32.27 -27.46
CA PHE A 95 -8.12 -31.37 -28.57
C PHE A 95 -8.89 -30.04 -28.50
N SER A 96 -10.16 -30.06 -28.09
CA SER A 96 -10.92 -28.83 -27.84
C SER A 96 -10.35 -28.02 -26.67
N VAL A 97 -9.92 -28.65 -25.58
CA VAL A 97 -9.27 -27.98 -24.44
C VAL A 97 -7.94 -27.33 -24.84
N GLU A 98 -7.10 -28.03 -25.60
CA GLU A 98 -5.84 -27.45 -26.12
C GLU A 98 -6.11 -26.33 -27.15
N ALA A 99 -7.16 -26.44 -27.97
CA ALA A 99 -7.59 -25.35 -28.85
C ALA A 99 -8.08 -24.11 -28.06
N LEU A 100 -8.79 -24.31 -26.95
CA LEU A 100 -9.20 -23.23 -26.05
C LEU A 100 -8.00 -22.55 -25.38
N LYS A 101 -6.99 -23.30 -24.91
CA LYS A 101 -5.71 -22.72 -24.44
C LYS A 101 -5.03 -21.90 -25.54
N GLY A 102 -5.03 -22.39 -26.79
CA GLY A 102 -4.51 -21.63 -27.94
C GLY A 102 -5.30 -20.36 -28.27
N ILE A 103 -6.58 -20.27 -27.89
CA ILE A 103 -7.37 -19.03 -27.94
C ILE A 103 -6.99 -18.12 -26.78
N GLN A 104 -6.79 -18.66 -25.57
CA GLN A 104 -6.37 -17.90 -24.39
C GLN A 104 -5.04 -17.18 -24.63
N VAL A 105 -4.04 -17.83 -25.27
CA VAL A 105 -2.77 -17.18 -25.65
C VAL A 105 -3.00 -15.92 -26.51
N LYS A 106 -3.95 -15.95 -27.44
CA LYS A 106 -4.29 -14.77 -28.27
C LYS A 106 -5.01 -13.68 -27.47
N HIS A 107 -5.80 -14.08 -26.46
CA HIS A 107 -6.43 -13.13 -25.53
C HIS A 107 -5.37 -12.41 -24.69
N THR A 108 -4.42 -13.15 -24.10
CA THR A 108 -3.30 -12.58 -23.35
C THR A 108 -2.43 -11.67 -24.22
N GLN A 109 -2.17 -12.03 -25.48
CA GLN A 109 -1.48 -11.14 -26.44
C GLN A 109 -2.21 -9.81 -26.67
N LEU A 110 -3.54 -9.83 -26.73
CA LEU A 110 -4.35 -8.62 -26.88
C LEU A 110 -4.39 -7.79 -25.58
N GLN A 111 -4.43 -8.43 -24.40
CA GLN A 111 -4.31 -7.75 -23.11
C GLN A 111 -2.93 -7.08 -22.94
N ASN A 112 -1.85 -7.76 -23.31
CA ASN A 112 -0.50 -7.20 -23.38
C ASN A 112 -0.43 -5.94 -24.25
N GLN A 113 -1.03 -5.98 -25.46
CA GLN A 113 -1.10 -4.80 -26.32
C GLN A 113 -1.90 -3.67 -25.65
N TYR A 114 -3.09 -3.97 -25.11
CA TYR A 114 -3.94 -2.98 -24.44
C TYR A 114 -3.21 -2.27 -23.29
N LYS A 115 -2.53 -3.00 -22.40
CA LYS A 115 -1.78 -2.39 -21.29
C LYS A 115 -0.57 -1.58 -21.74
N ARG A 116 0.11 -1.97 -22.83
CA ARG A 116 1.16 -1.14 -23.44
C ARG A 116 0.58 0.16 -24.01
N GLU A 117 -0.58 0.12 -24.66
CA GLU A 117 -1.29 1.33 -25.13
C GLU A 117 -1.78 2.22 -23.97
N CYS A 118 -2.22 1.64 -22.84
CA CYS A 118 -2.52 2.38 -21.61
C CYS A 118 -1.28 3.12 -21.07
N LEU A 119 -0.14 2.44 -20.97
CA LEU A 119 1.12 3.04 -20.49
C LEU A 119 1.60 4.19 -21.41
N GLU A 120 1.40 4.07 -22.73
CA GLU A 120 1.66 5.17 -23.67
C GLU A 120 0.70 6.37 -23.46
N LEU A 121 -0.56 6.10 -23.12
CA LEU A 121 -1.56 7.12 -22.81
C LEU A 121 -1.24 7.84 -21.49
N GLU A 122 -0.86 7.11 -20.44
CA GLU A 122 -0.37 7.65 -19.16
C GLU A 122 0.86 8.54 -19.38
N LYS A 123 1.88 8.05 -20.11
CA LYS A 123 3.06 8.82 -20.51
C LYS A 123 2.70 10.13 -21.21
N LYS A 124 1.69 10.12 -22.08
CA LYS A 124 1.20 11.32 -22.78
C LYS A 124 0.49 12.29 -21.82
N TYR A 125 -0.36 11.81 -20.91
CA TYR A 125 -1.05 12.69 -19.97
C TYR A 125 -0.12 13.26 -18.90
N LEU A 126 0.90 12.50 -18.46
CA LEU A 126 1.95 13.02 -17.58
C LEU A 126 2.67 14.23 -18.21
N GLN A 127 2.97 14.20 -19.51
CA GLN A 127 3.55 15.35 -20.23
C GLN A 127 2.61 16.57 -20.27
N LEU A 128 1.28 16.36 -20.27
CA LEU A 128 0.30 17.44 -20.18
C LEU A 128 0.13 17.98 -18.76
N GLN A 129 0.38 17.14 -17.74
CA GLN A 129 0.37 17.52 -16.33
C GLN A 129 1.67 18.19 -15.86
N GLN A 130 2.81 17.90 -16.50
CA GLN A 130 4.12 18.45 -16.12
C GLN A 130 4.12 19.98 -15.91
N PRO A 131 3.56 20.82 -16.80
CA PRO A 131 3.48 22.26 -16.55
C PRO A 131 2.68 22.65 -15.29
N LEU A 132 1.68 21.86 -14.91
CA LEU A 132 0.90 22.07 -13.67
C LEU A 132 1.72 21.67 -12.44
N PHE A 133 2.48 20.58 -12.51
CA PHE A 133 3.40 20.16 -11.44
C PHE A 133 4.59 21.12 -11.28
N GLU A 134 5.15 21.64 -12.37
CA GLU A 134 6.16 22.70 -12.36
C GLU A 134 5.60 23.98 -11.72
N ARG A 135 4.39 24.40 -12.10
CA ARG A 135 3.71 25.55 -11.49
C ARG A 135 3.46 25.34 -10.00
N ARG A 136 2.98 24.16 -9.59
CA ARG A 136 2.83 23.78 -8.18
C ARG A 136 4.16 23.87 -7.43
N LYS A 137 5.24 23.32 -7.98
CA LYS A 137 6.59 23.39 -7.39
C LYS A 137 7.07 24.84 -7.24
N ALA A 138 6.80 25.70 -8.21
CA ALA A 138 7.16 27.13 -8.15
C ALA A 138 6.41 27.89 -7.06
N LEU A 139 5.15 27.51 -6.78
CA LEU A 139 4.36 28.04 -5.67
C LEU A 139 4.84 27.50 -4.30
N ILE A 140 5.02 26.19 -4.16
CA ILE A 140 5.52 25.55 -2.92
C ILE A 140 6.88 26.12 -2.51
N SER A 141 7.81 26.25 -3.46
CA SER A 141 9.16 26.80 -3.19
C SER A 141 9.19 28.32 -3.05
N GLY A 142 8.08 29.03 -3.31
CA GLY A 142 8.02 30.48 -3.29
C GLY A 142 8.90 31.15 -4.35
N SER A 143 9.25 30.46 -5.44
CA SER A 143 10.02 31.05 -6.54
C SER A 143 9.17 31.96 -7.42
N GLU A 144 7.86 31.67 -7.52
CA GLU A 144 6.88 32.47 -8.26
C GLU A 144 5.70 32.85 -7.37
N LYS A 145 4.99 33.92 -7.74
CA LYS A 145 3.77 34.35 -7.04
C LYS A 145 2.54 33.64 -7.60
N PRO A 146 1.51 33.38 -6.77
CA PRO A 146 0.16 33.10 -7.25
C PRO A 146 -0.35 34.24 -8.14
N THR A 147 -1.12 33.89 -9.18
CA THR A 147 -1.87 34.85 -10.00
C THR A 147 -3.25 35.10 -9.42
N GLU A 148 -3.88 36.22 -9.80
CA GLU A 148 -5.25 36.54 -9.41
C GLU A 148 -6.24 35.46 -9.89
N ASP A 149 -6.07 34.94 -11.11
CA ASP A 149 -6.92 33.87 -11.66
C ASP A 149 -6.82 32.56 -10.85
N GLU A 150 -5.61 32.16 -10.44
CA GLU A 150 -5.41 30.97 -9.58
C GLU A 150 -6.01 31.15 -8.19
N ILE A 151 -5.89 32.34 -7.58
CA ILE A 151 -6.50 32.63 -6.29
C ILE A 151 -8.03 32.56 -6.42
N VAL A 152 -8.63 33.24 -7.40
CA VAL A 152 -10.08 33.22 -7.62
C VAL A 152 -10.60 31.80 -7.88
N ALA A 153 -9.87 30.98 -8.64
CA ALA A 153 -10.21 29.59 -8.85
C ALA A 153 -10.09 28.74 -7.57
N GLY A 154 -9.05 28.98 -6.75
CA GLY A 154 -8.84 28.32 -5.46
C GLY A 154 -9.92 28.67 -4.44
N GLU A 155 -10.22 29.96 -4.24
CA GLU A 155 -11.31 30.41 -3.35
C GLU A 155 -12.68 29.84 -3.78
N ALA A 156 -12.93 29.75 -5.09
CA ALA A 156 -14.14 29.15 -5.64
C ALA A 156 -14.18 27.62 -5.53
N GLN A 157 -13.09 26.97 -5.13
CA GLN A 157 -13.07 25.56 -4.74
C GLN A 157 -13.18 25.40 -3.23
N SER A 158 -12.44 26.20 -2.44
CA SER A 158 -12.56 26.22 -0.98
C SER A 158 -13.99 26.48 -0.51
N ALA A 159 -14.71 27.44 -1.12
CA ALA A 159 -16.12 27.73 -0.82
C ALA A 159 -17.13 26.66 -1.30
N LYS A 160 -16.68 25.54 -1.88
CA LYS A 160 -17.51 24.33 -2.10
C LYS A 160 -17.16 23.20 -1.14
N ASP A 161 -15.93 23.23 -0.62
CA ASP A 161 -15.38 22.20 0.25
C ASP A 161 -15.63 22.54 1.73
N ASP A 162 -15.80 23.84 2.04
CA ASP A 162 -16.10 24.39 3.36
C ASP A 162 -17.15 25.51 3.20
N GLU A 163 -18.32 25.35 3.82
CA GLU A 163 -19.42 26.35 3.76
C GLU A 163 -19.12 27.62 4.58
N ASP A 164 -18.25 27.53 5.60
CA ASP A 164 -17.81 28.65 6.44
C ASP A 164 -16.53 29.33 5.91
N TYR A 165 -16.04 28.93 4.72
CA TYR A 165 -14.83 29.46 4.11
C TYR A 165 -14.87 30.99 3.96
N THR A 166 -14.00 31.67 4.70
CA THR A 166 -13.86 33.13 4.66
C THR A 166 -12.81 33.55 3.62
N SER A 167 -13.25 34.26 2.58
CA SER A 167 -12.38 34.75 1.50
C SER A 167 -11.24 35.65 2.01
N LEU A 168 -10.10 35.59 1.33
CA LEU A 168 -8.86 36.26 1.71
C LEU A 168 -8.96 37.80 1.59
N PRO A 169 -8.21 38.57 2.40
CA PRO A 169 -8.24 40.03 2.37
C PRO A 169 -7.74 40.64 1.05
N LYS A 170 -8.69 41.15 0.24
CA LYS A 170 -8.46 41.76 -1.08
C LYS A 170 -7.61 43.05 -1.08
N GLU A 171 -7.35 43.65 0.08
CA GLU A 171 -6.53 44.87 0.20
C GLU A 171 -5.06 44.61 0.55
N SER A 172 -4.64 43.36 0.76
CA SER A 172 -3.20 43.07 0.73
C SER A 172 -2.71 43.13 -0.73
N ASN A 173 -1.73 43.98 -1.02
CA ASN A 173 -0.96 43.85 -2.27
C ASN A 173 -0.38 42.43 -2.30
N TYR A 174 -0.89 41.57 -3.18
CA TYR A 174 -0.55 40.15 -3.33
C TYR A 174 0.93 39.93 -3.00
N ALA A 175 1.17 39.25 -1.87
CA ALA A 175 2.38 39.35 -1.03
C ALA A 175 3.59 39.94 -1.78
N ALA A 176 4.08 41.11 -1.34
CA ALA A 176 5.10 41.88 -2.06
C ALA A 176 6.32 41.04 -2.49
N THR A 177 6.63 39.99 -1.73
CA THR A 177 7.50 38.86 -2.07
C THR A 177 6.69 37.56 -2.16
N ALA A 178 7.06 36.67 -3.09
CA ALA A 178 6.62 35.27 -3.01
C ALA A 178 7.15 34.63 -1.73
N ALA A 179 6.43 33.65 -1.18
CA ALA A 179 6.78 32.95 0.05
C ALA A 179 6.67 31.44 -0.19
N ALA A 180 7.62 30.67 0.34
CA ALA A 180 7.56 29.22 0.30
C ALA A 180 6.51 28.70 1.28
N ILE A 181 5.91 27.55 0.98
CA ILE A 181 5.04 26.79 1.88
C ILE A 181 5.94 25.85 2.69
N PRO A 182 6.16 26.08 4.00
CA PRO A 182 7.05 25.25 4.80
C PRO A 182 6.50 23.82 4.91
N GLU A 183 7.41 22.84 4.89
CA GLU A 183 7.13 21.44 5.23
C GLU A 183 6.04 20.76 4.36
N PHE A 184 5.66 21.34 3.21
CA PHE A 184 4.53 20.91 2.38
C PHE A 184 4.49 19.40 2.12
N TRP A 185 5.60 18.82 1.66
CA TRP A 185 5.67 17.38 1.38
C TRP A 185 5.74 16.52 2.64
N LEU A 186 6.34 17.00 3.74
CA LEU A 186 6.31 16.28 5.01
C LEU A 186 4.87 16.18 5.54
N THR A 187 4.12 17.28 5.54
CA THR A 187 2.70 17.29 5.93
C THR A 187 1.87 16.40 5.01
N ALA A 188 2.03 16.52 3.69
CA ALA A 188 1.30 15.70 2.73
C ALA A 188 1.58 14.19 2.89
N LEU A 189 2.84 13.80 3.13
CA LEU A 189 3.20 12.39 3.36
C LEU A 189 2.73 11.87 4.72
N ARG A 190 2.69 12.71 5.77
CA ARG A 190 2.14 12.34 7.09
C ARG A 190 0.61 12.20 7.10
N ASN A 191 -0.08 12.83 6.15
CA ASN A 191 -1.54 12.74 6.01
C ASN A 191 -1.99 11.64 5.03
N SER A 192 -1.09 10.73 4.62
CA SER A 192 -1.45 9.50 3.90
C SER A 192 -1.28 8.33 4.85
N ILE A 193 -2.32 7.50 4.99
CA ILE A 193 -2.40 6.45 6.02
C ILE A 193 -1.15 5.54 5.97
N GLY A 194 -0.90 4.88 4.84
CA GLY A 194 0.21 3.92 4.68
C GLY A 194 1.64 4.50 4.72
N LEU A 195 1.79 5.83 4.65
CA LEU A 195 3.08 6.52 4.76
C LEU A 195 3.32 7.13 6.14
N SER A 196 2.26 7.43 6.88
CA SER A 196 2.34 8.04 8.21
C SER A 196 3.12 7.17 9.19
N ASP A 197 2.82 5.87 9.23
CA ASP A 197 3.46 4.87 10.10
C ASP A 197 4.96 4.68 9.83
N LEU A 198 5.41 4.93 8.60
CA LEU A 198 6.82 4.82 8.22
C LEU A 198 7.65 6.04 8.59
N ILE A 199 7.03 7.20 8.85
CA ILE A 199 7.72 8.48 9.06
C ILE A 199 7.95 8.74 10.55
N THR A 200 9.10 8.26 11.04
CA THR A 200 9.52 8.56 12.42
C THR A 200 9.84 10.05 12.60
N ASP A 201 9.80 10.55 13.84
CA ASP A 201 10.18 11.95 14.12
C ASP A 201 11.62 12.30 13.74
N ARG A 202 12.52 11.30 13.69
CA ARG A 202 13.89 11.48 13.20
C ARG A 202 13.93 11.70 11.69
N ASP A 203 13.04 11.02 10.95
CA ASP A 203 12.92 11.17 9.50
C ASP A 203 12.26 12.50 9.13
N ALA A 204 11.31 12.96 9.95
CA ALA A 204 10.67 14.26 9.79
C ALA A 204 11.70 15.41 9.72
N GLU A 205 12.78 15.40 10.52
CA GLU A 205 13.84 16.41 10.43
C GLU A 205 14.50 16.48 9.04
N ALA A 206 14.70 15.34 8.38
CA ALA A 206 15.25 15.28 7.02
C ALA A 206 14.20 15.58 5.95
N LEU A 207 12.96 15.12 6.14
CA LEU A 207 11.83 15.35 5.23
C LEU A 207 11.37 16.81 5.17
N LYS A 208 11.65 17.64 6.19
CA LYS A 208 11.52 19.11 6.10
C LYS A 208 12.27 19.72 4.92
N HIS A 209 13.32 19.05 4.44
CA HIS A 209 14.12 19.48 3.30
C HIS A 209 13.61 18.98 1.94
N LEU A 210 12.56 18.14 1.90
CA LEU A 210 11.95 17.63 0.68
C LEU A 210 11.17 18.73 -0.04
N THR A 211 11.62 19.08 -1.25
CA THR A 211 11.10 20.22 -2.03
C THR A 211 10.10 19.82 -3.10
N ASN A 212 10.23 18.61 -3.65
CA ASN A 212 9.38 18.10 -4.72
C ASN A 212 9.43 16.58 -4.82
N ILE A 213 8.30 15.97 -5.19
CA ILE A 213 8.24 14.57 -5.63
C ILE A 213 7.77 14.56 -7.10
N THR A 214 8.51 13.88 -7.98
CA THR A 214 8.23 13.79 -9.42
C THR A 214 8.05 12.34 -9.85
N LEU A 215 7.05 12.10 -10.69
CA LEU A 215 6.86 10.83 -11.40
C LEU A 215 7.53 10.90 -12.79
N GLU A 216 8.32 9.89 -13.14
CA GLU A 216 8.79 9.63 -14.51
C GLU A 216 8.51 8.17 -14.88
N TYR A 217 7.88 7.90 -16.02
CA TYR A 217 7.80 6.54 -16.56
C TYR A 217 9.11 6.13 -17.24
N LEU A 218 9.50 4.86 -17.09
CA LEU A 218 10.66 4.30 -17.76
C LEU A 218 10.47 4.32 -19.28
N THR A 219 11.54 4.67 -20.00
CA THR A 219 11.57 4.75 -21.45
C THR A 219 12.86 4.16 -22.01
N GLU A 220 12.73 3.37 -23.08
CA GLU A 220 13.82 2.66 -23.79
C GLU A 220 15.02 3.56 -24.18
N ASN A 221 14.83 4.88 -24.24
CA ASN A 221 15.82 5.85 -24.71
C ASN A 221 16.46 6.72 -23.61
N LYS A 222 15.93 6.71 -22.37
CA LYS A 222 16.47 7.53 -21.26
C LYS A 222 17.14 6.69 -20.19
N ASP A 223 16.56 5.54 -19.86
CA ASP A 223 16.94 4.75 -18.70
C ASP A 223 17.93 3.66 -19.14
N SER A 224 19.16 4.08 -19.44
CA SER A 224 20.24 3.25 -20.02
C SER A 224 21.01 2.40 -19.01
N ASP A 225 20.45 2.17 -17.83
CA ASP A 225 20.98 1.18 -16.90
C ASP A 225 20.52 -0.22 -17.33
N LYS A 226 21.44 -1.19 -17.22
CA LYS A 226 21.20 -2.59 -17.63
C LYS A 226 20.00 -3.22 -16.92
N ASP A 227 19.67 -2.71 -15.73
CA ASP A 227 18.62 -3.23 -14.88
C ASP A 227 17.24 -2.62 -15.19
N THR A 228 17.17 -1.63 -16.10
CA THR A 228 15.93 -0.97 -16.57
C THR A 228 15.76 -0.96 -18.10
N GLU A 229 16.81 -1.25 -18.87
CA GLU A 229 16.81 -1.20 -20.34
C GLU A 229 15.67 -2.05 -20.94
N GLY A 230 14.81 -1.41 -21.75
CA GLY A 230 13.72 -2.07 -22.48
C GLY A 230 12.49 -2.48 -21.65
N LYS A 231 12.50 -2.32 -20.32
CA LYS A 231 11.37 -2.74 -19.46
C LYS A 231 10.38 -1.61 -19.17
N PRO A 232 9.06 -1.90 -19.11
CA PRO A 232 8.07 -0.95 -18.61
C PRO A 232 8.22 -0.76 -17.09
N GLY A 233 7.73 0.37 -16.58
CA GLY A 233 7.85 0.73 -15.16
C GLY A 233 7.81 2.24 -14.94
N PHE A 234 8.02 2.67 -13.70
CA PHE A 234 8.07 4.07 -13.32
C PHE A 234 9.11 4.35 -12.24
N LYS A 235 9.42 5.62 -12.04
CA LYS A 235 10.42 6.13 -11.12
C LYS A 235 9.87 7.35 -10.40
N LEU A 236 9.99 7.32 -9.08
CA LEU A 236 9.68 8.43 -8.17
C LEU A 236 11.00 9.14 -7.85
N LEU A 237 11.04 10.46 -8.01
CA LEU A 237 12.22 11.29 -7.74
C LEU A 237 11.89 12.28 -6.61
N PHE A 238 12.58 12.14 -5.49
CA PHE A 238 12.45 12.96 -4.30
C PHE A 238 13.57 14.00 -4.29
N GLU A 239 13.24 15.26 -4.56
CA GLU A 239 14.20 16.37 -4.64
C GLU A 239 14.39 17.04 -3.28
N PHE A 240 15.60 16.94 -2.70
CA PHE A 240 15.94 17.54 -1.43
C PHE A 240 16.77 18.81 -1.61
N SER A 241 16.46 19.81 -0.78
CA SER A 241 17.35 20.93 -0.52
C SER A 241 18.60 20.48 0.25
N GLU A 242 19.63 21.34 0.30
CA GLU A 242 20.81 21.06 1.13
C GLU A 242 20.41 20.94 2.60
N ASN A 243 20.77 19.81 3.21
CA ASN A 243 20.31 19.37 4.52
C ASN A 243 21.46 18.76 5.34
N ASP A 244 21.28 18.58 6.64
CA ASP A 244 22.33 18.07 7.54
C ASP A 244 22.47 16.54 7.60
N PHE A 245 21.71 15.78 6.79
CA PHE A 245 21.61 14.33 6.89
C PHE A 245 22.40 13.58 5.82
N PHE A 246 22.27 13.99 4.55
CA PHE A 246 22.93 13.34 3.41
C PHE A 246 23.36 14.35 2.34
N THR A 247 24.16 13.91 1.36
CA THR A 247 24.63 14.77 0.26
C THR A 247 23.83 14.67 -1.03
N ASN A 248 22.93 13.68 -1.14
CA ASN A 248 22.08 13.48 -2.31
C ASN A 248 21.08 14.63 -2.47
N LYS A 249 21.02 15.22 -3.68
CA LYS A 249 19.99 16.21 -4.03
C LYS A 249 18.70 15.57 -4.54
N VAL A 250 18.81 14.36 -5.06
CA VAL A 250 17.68 13.56 -5.53
C VAL A 250 17.89 12.14 -5.01
N LEU A 251 16.87 11.60 -4.34
CA LEU A 251 16.75 10.16 -4.11
C LEU A 251 15.70 9.62 -5.08
N SER A 252 15.99 8.52 -5.75
CA SER A 252 15.05 7.87 -6.67
C SER A 252 14.63 6.48 -6.19
N LYS A 253 13.36 6.15 -6.43
CA LYS A 253 12.81 4.81 -6.28
C LYS A 253 12.23 4.39 -7.62
N THR A 254 12.72 3.30 -8.18
CA THR A 254 12.29 2.79 -9.49
C THR A 254 11.57 1.47 -9.31
N TYR A 255 10.40 1.34 -9.92
CA TYR A 255 9.65 0.11 -10.00
C TYR A 255 9.67 -0.39 -11.44
N VAL A 256 10.14 -1.62 -11.62
CA VAL A 256 10.21 -2.28 -12.92
C VAL A 256 9.07 -3.28 -13.00
N TYR A 257 8.30 -3.24 -14.10
CA TYR A 257 7.27 -4.22 -14.39
C TYR A 257 7.83 -5.36 -15.26
N GLN A 258 7.18 -6.53 -15.18
CA GLN A 258 7.43 -7.65 -16.08
C GLN A 258 7.03 -7.30 -17.53
N GLU A 259 7.60 -8.01 -18.51
CA GLU A 259 7.33 -7.71 -19.94
C GLU A 259 5.92 -8.13 -20.38
N GLU A 260 5.40 -9.20 -19.78
CA GLU A 260 4.04 -9.72 -19.97
C GLU A 260 3.16 -9.36 -18.77
N VAL A 261 1.87 -9.14 -19.03
CA VAL A 261 0.86 -8.94 -17.99
C VAL A 261 0.60 -10.22 -17.21
N GLY A 262 0.26 -10.05 -15.93
CA GLY A 262 -0.12 -11.15 -15.04
C GLY A 262 -1.46 -11.77 -15.41
N TYR A 263 -1.88 -12.76 -14.62
CA TYR A 263 -3.14 -13.48 -14.84
C TYR A 263 -4.39 -12.58 -14.80
N SER A 264 -4.38 -11.48 -14.03
CA SER A 264 -5.45 -10.47 -14.03
C SER A 264 -5.55 -9.69 -15.36
N GLY A 265 -4.45 -9.63 -16.12
CA GLY A 265 -4.28 -8.77 -17.28
C GLY A 265 -3.63 -7.42 -16.97
N ASP A 266 -3.10 -7.20 -15.77
CA ASP A 266 -2.36 -6.00 -15.35
C ASP A 266 -0.84 -6.20 -15.38
N PHE A 267 -0.07 -5.11 -15.31
CA PHE A 267 1.38 -5.22 -15.11
C PHE A 267 1.68 -5.81 -13.73
N VAL A 268 2.62 -6.75 -13.68
CA VAL A 268 3.13 -7.34 -12.43
C VAL A 268 4.52 -6.73 -12.16
N TYR A 269 4.85 -6.50 -10.90
CA TYR A 269 6.19 -6.05 -10.52
C TYR A 269 7.24 -7.14 -10.76
N ASP A 270 8.40 -6.72 -11.27
CA ASP A 270 9.62 -7.52 -11.46
C ASP A 270 10.56 -7.28 -10.28
N ARG A 271 10.82 -6.01 -9.94
CA ARG A 271 11.56 -5.59 -8.74
C ARG A 271 11.38 -4.10 -8.44
N ALA A 272 11.67 -3.73 -7.20
CA ALA A 272 11.99 -2.36 -6.80
C ALA A 272 13.51 -2.12 -6.79
N ILE A 273 13.94 -0.92 -7.21
CA ILE A 273 15.33 -0.46 -7.20
C ILE A 273 15.38 0.90 -6.50
N GLY A 274 16.01 0.95 -5.32
CA GLY A 274 16.20 2.18 -4.55
C GLY A 274 17.49 2.93 -4.89
N THR A 275 17.69 4.09 -4.25
CA THR A 275 18.91 4.89 -4.39
C THR A 275 19.69 4.87 -3.10
N LYS A 276 20.93 4.39 -3.16
CA LYS A 276 21.84 4.44 -2.02
C LYS A 276 22.03 5.87 -1.52
N ILE A 277 21.73 6.08 -0.24
CA ILE A 277 21.86 7.36 0.44
C ILE A 277 23.30 7.57 0.93
N ASP A 278 23.89 8.70 0.57
CA ASP A 278 25.22 9.16 1.00
C ASP A 278 25.08 9.97 2.30
N TRP A 279 24.83 9.25 3.39
CA TRP A 279 24.70 9.81 4.74
C TRP A 279 25.97 10.55 5.19
N LYS A 280 25.76 11.69 5.86
CA LYS A 280 26.81 12.45 6.56
C LYS A 280 27.22 11.71 7.84
N GLU A 281 28.38 12.09 8.39
CA GLU A 281 28.94 11.45 9.59
C GLU A 281 27.94 11.47 10.76
N ASP A 282 27.67 10.29 11.32
CA ASP A 282 26.72 10.07 12.42
C ASP A 282 25.27 10.55 12.18
N LYS A 283 24.84 10.63 10.91
CA LYS A 283 23.51 11.08 10.48
C LYS A 283 22.67 10.03 9.73
N ASP A 284 23.15 8.79 9.68
CA ASP A 284 22.44 7.63 9.11
C ASP A 284 21.18 7.31 9.94
N LEU A 285 19.99 7.61 9.40
CA LEU A 285 18.72 7.44 10.11
C LEU A 285 18.25 5.98 10.17
N THR A 286 18.68 5.15 9.22
CA THR A 286 18.32 3.71 9.17
C THR A 286 19.10 2.85 10.15
N LYS A 287 19.99 3.45 10.96
CA LYS A 287 20.84 2.75 11.92
C LYS A 287 20.94 3.47 13.26
N GLU A 288 20.54 2.80 14.32
CA GLU A 288 20.89 3.20 15.69
C GLU A 288 22.29 2.67 16.08
N TYR A 289 23.03 3.42 16.89
CA TYR A 289 24.41 3.12 17.22
C TYR A 289 24.65 2.94 18.73
N GLU A 290 24.76 1.69 19.17
CA GLU A 290 25.02 1.37 20.57
C GLU A 290 26.53 1.44 20.90
N VAL A 291 26.91 2.27 21.87
CA VAL A 291 28.31 2.47 22.28
C VAL A 291 28.70 1.55 23.44
N LYS A 292 29.15 0.34 23.11
CA LYS A 292 29.59 -0.66 24.10
C LYS A 292 31.03 -0.40 24.59
N LYS A 293 31.18 -0.19 25.90
CA LYS A 293 32.49 -0.01 26.57
C LYS A 293 33.18 -1.36 26.78
N GLN A 294 34.10 -1.72 25.88
CA GLN A 294 34.90 -2.94 25.99
C GLN A 294 36.18 -2.69 26.81
N ARG A 295 36.41 -3.50 27.85
CA ARG A 295 37.68 -3.54 28.60
C ARG A 295 38.48 -4.77 28.19
N ASN A 296 39.68 -4.57 27.67
CA ASN A 296 40.59 -5.67 27.38
C ASN A 296 41.02 -6.34 28.70
N LYS A 297 40.69 -7.62 28.88
CA LYS A 297 40.93 -8.38 30.13
C LYS A 297 42.41 -8.44 30.51
N THR A 298 43.33 -8.42 29.54
CA THR A 298 44.77 -8.60 29.74
C THR A 298 45.51 -7.29 29.95
N THR A 299 45.18 -6.24 29.17
CA THR A 299 45.88 -4.94 29.21
C THR A 299 45.16 -3.87 30.03
N ASN A 300 43.97 -4.17 30.56
CA ASN A 300 43.08 -3.26 31.29
C ASN A 300 42.67 -1.96 30.56
N ARG A 301 43.08 -1.77 29.30
CA ARG A 301 42.65 -0.65 28.46
C ARG A 301 41.18 -0.80 28.10
N THR A 302 40.41 0.27 28.28
CA THR A 302 39.04 0.42 27.78
C THR A 302 39.01 1.11 26.43
N ARG A 303 38.26 0.55 25.49
CA ARG A 303 37.87 1.13 24.21
C ARG A 303 36.34 1.19 24.16
N PHE A 304 35.80 2.25 23.57
CA PHE A 304 34.39 2.29 23.20
C PHE A 304 34.25 1.74 21.77
N VAL A 305 33.33 0.80 21.59
CA VAL A 305 33.01 0.20 20.28
C VAL A 305 31.58 0.59 19.96
N LYS A 306 31.42 1.40 18.91
CA LYS A 306 30.12 1.80 18.35
C LYS A 306 29.65 0.67 17.44
N LYS A 307 28.54 0.01 17.78
CA LYS A 307 27.92 -1.04 16.96
C LYS A 307 26.62 -0.49 16.36
N ALA A 308 26.51 -0.51 15.04
CA ALA A 308 25.27 -0.17 14.35
C ALA A 308 24.27 -1.34 14.44
N HIS A 309 22.99 -0.99 14.54
CA HIS A 309 21.84 -1.87 14.50
C HIS A 309 20.83 -1.26 13.50
N PRO A 310 20.25 -2.01 12.56
CA PRO A 310 19.16 -1.51 11.72
C PRO A 310 18.00 -1.01 12.57
N THR A 311 17.26 -0.03 12.06
CA THR A 311 16.16 0.63 12.77
C THR A 311 15.10 1.11 11.78
N GLU A 312 13.84 1.08 12.20
CA GLU A 312 12.75 1.64 11.41
C GLU A 312 12.96 3.12 11.11
N SER A 313 12.73 3.47 9.85
CA SER A 313 13.05 4.75 9.24
C SER A 313 12.42 4.79 7.86
N PHE A 314 11.70 5.86 7.51
CA PHE A 314 11.14 6.07 6.16
C PHE A 314 12.19 5.85 5.06
N PHE A 315 13.44 6.20 5.31
CA PHE A 315 14.53 6.07 4.34
C PHE A 315 14.91 4.61 3.98
N ASN A 316 14.38 3.60 4.69
CA ASN A 316 14.45 2.19 4.28
C ASN A 316 13.74 1.94 2.94
N PHE A 317 12.76 2.79 2.57
CA PHE A 317 12.10 2.79 1.27
C PHE A 317 13.08 2.94 0.07
N PHE A 318 14.28 3.47 0.28
CA PHE A 318 15.34 3.59 -0.74
C PHE A 318 16.35 2.44 -0.74
N ASP A 319 16.13 1.41 0.09
CA ASP A 319 16.90 0.15 0.13
C ASP A 319 15.89 -1.03 0.15
N PRO A 320 15.10 -1.21 -0.93
CA PRO A 320 13.97 -2.13 -0.94
C PRO A 320 14.42 -3.59 -0.76
N PRO A 321 13.59 -4.45 -0.14
CA PRO A 321 13.90 -5.87 0.00
C PRO A 321 14.23 -6.50 -1.35
N GLN A 322 15.07 -7.53 -1.35
CA GLN A 322 15.44 -8.26 -2.55
C GLN A 322 14.87 -9.67 -2.44
N LEU A 323 14.13 -10.10 -3.46
CA LEU A 323 13.72 -11.50 -3.57
C LEU A 323 14.97 -12.40 -3.60
N PRO A 324 15.02 -13.47 -2.80
CA PRO A 324 16.05 -14.47 -2.94
C PRO A 324 16.04 -15.08 -4.34
N SER A 325 17.20 -15.44 -4.87
CA SER A 325 17.28 -16.15 -6.16
C SER A 325 16.62 -17.52 -6.06
N ASP A 326 15.91 -17.95 -7.12
CA ASP A 326 15.24 -19.25 -7.23
C ASP A 326 16.08 -20.43 -6.71
N ASP A 327 17.38 -20.47 -7.03
CA ASP A 327 18.33 -21.48 -6.53
C ASP A 327 18.34 -21.61 -4.99
N VAL A 328 18.23 -20.51 -4.26
CA VAL A 328 18.27 -20.46 -2.77
C VAL A 328 16.94 -20.93 -2.20
N ILE A 329 15.83 -20.60 -2.86
CA ILE A 329 14.47 -21.05 -2.52
C ILE A 329 14.32 -22.55 -2.77
N GLU A 330 14.71 -23.03 -3.96
CA GLU A 330 14.64 -24.47 -4.32
C GLU A 330 15.54 -25.34 -3.44
N ASN A 331 16.71 -24.84 -3.03
CA ASN A 331 17.60 -25.55 -2.11
C ASN A 331 17.13 -25.51 -0.64
N GLY A 332 16.10 -24.71 -0.31
CA GLY A 332 15.60 -24.56 1.06
C GLY A 332 16.62 -23.94 2.01
N GLU A 333 17.45 -23.02 1.50
CA GLU A 333 18.45 -22.30 2.30
C GLU A 333 17.85 -21.11 3.07
N ILE A 334 16.60 -20.74 2.76
CA ILE A 334 15.77 -19.74 3.46
C ILE A 334 14.54 -20.42 4.04
N ASP A 335 14.14 -19.99 5.23
CA ASP A 335 12.94 -20.48 5.93
C ASP A 335 11.68 -19.94 5.22
N PRO A 336 10.61 -20.74 4.99
CA PRO A 336 9.39 -20.22 4.37
C PRO A 336 8.77 -19.02 5.09
N GLU A 337 8.91 -18.94 6.43
CA GLU A 337 8.47 -17.79 7.24
C GLU A 337 9.31 -16.52 6.94
N GLU A 338 10.63 -16.67 6.71
CA GLU A 338 11.51 -15.57 6.27
C GLU A 338 11.22 -15.12 4.82
N LEU A 339 10.80 -16.05 3.95
CA LEU A 339 10.37 -15.72 2.58
C LEU A 339 9.04 -14.96 2.57
N GLU A 340 8.05 -15.42 3.33
CA GLU A 340 6.73 -14.76 3.50
C GLU A 340 6.92 -13.34 4.05
N GLU A 341 7.77 -13.17 5.08
CA GLU A 341 8.17 -11.85 5.61
C GLU A 341 8.86 -10.92 4.60
N ILE A 342 9.50 -11.44 3.55
CA ILE A 342 10.12 -10.64 2.47
C ILE A 342 9.08 -10.27 1.42
N GLU A 343 8.17 -11.19 1.09
CA GLU A 343 7.07 -10.96 0.15
C GLU A 343 6.09 -9.90 0.68
N GLU A 344 5.67 -9.98 1.95
CA GLU A 344 4.83 -8.96 2.60
C GLU A 344 5.48 -7.56 2.56
N LYS A 345 6.78 -7.47 2.87
CA LYS A 345 7.53 -6.20 2.83
C LYS A 345 7.66 -5.63 1.42
N LEU A 346 7.70 -6.48 0.40
CA LEU A 346 7.69 -6.06 -1.00
C LEU A 346 6.30 -5.60 -1.46
N GLU A 347 5.23 -6.28 -1.03
CA GLU A 347 3.86 -5.88 -1.35
C GLU A 347 3.54 -4.50 -0.75
N MET A 348 3.90 -4.26 0.51
CA MET A 348 3.81 -2.93 1.13
C MET A 348 4.64 -1.89 0.36
N ASP A 349 5.87 -2.21 -0.03
CA ASP A 349 6.75 -1.30 -0.80
C ASP A 349 6.18 -0.94 -2.19
N TYR A 350 5.49 -1.87 -2.84
CA TYR A 350 4.79 -1.64 -4.10
C TYR A 350 3.52 -0.80 -3.91
N GLN A 351 2.73 -1.07 -2.87
CA GLN A 351 1.52 -0.31 -2.55
C GLN A 351 1.84 1.17 -2.30
N ILE A 352 2.84 1.46 -1.47
CA ILE A 352 3.34 2.83 -1.23
C ILE A 352 3.82 3.49 -2.53
N GLY A 353 4.43 2.71 -3.44
CA GLY A 353 4.84 3.16 -4.76
C GLY A 353 3.67 3.63 -5.63
N GLU A 354 2.56 2.90 -5.61
CA GLU A 354 1.32 3.25 -6.32
C GLU A 354 0.57 4.39 -5.64
N ASP A 355 0.47 4.44 -4.31
CA ASP A 355 -0.16 5.54 -3.59
C ASP A 355 0.56 6.87 -3.87
N LEU A 356 1.90 6.85 -3.93
CA LEU A 356 2.68 8.01 -4.37
C LEU A 356 2.38 8.40 -5.83
N LYS A 357 2.26 7.43 -6.73
CA LYS A 357 2.07 7.62 -8.18
C LYS A 357 0.64 8.10 -8.54
N GLU A 358 -0.38 7.45 -8.01
CA GLU A 358 -1.79 7.64 -8.38
C GLU A 358 -2.54 8.60 -7.43
N LYS A 359 -2.24 8.58 -6.13
CA LYS A 359 -2.95 9.42 -5.14
C LYS A 359 -2.16 10.69 -4.81
N ILE A 360 -0.98 10.57 -4.20
CA ILE A 360 -0.27 11.70 -3.56
C ILE A 360 0.35 12.66 -4.59
N ILE A 361 1.08 12.21 -5.61
CA ILE A 361 1.66 13.13 -6.61
C ILE A 361 0.56 13.89 -7.37
N PRO A 362 -0.56 13.29 -7.80
CA PRO A 362 -1.66 14.02 -8.42
C PRO A 362 -2.42 14.94 -7.45
N ARG A 363 -2.66 14.51 -6.19
CA ARG A 363 -3.51 15.20 -5.20
C ARG A 363 -2.77 15.82 -4.01
N ALA A 364 -1.49 16.13 -4.15
CA ALA A 364 -0.62 16.58 -3.04
C ALA A 364 -1.17 17.75 -2.19
N ILE A 365 -2.02 18.62 -2.76
CA ILE A 365 -2.68 19.70 -2.01
C ILE A 365 -3.78 19.18 -1.08
N ASP A 366 -4.55 18.19 -1.52
CA ASP A 366 -5.63 17.56 -0.74
C ASP A 366 -5.03 16.76 0.43
N TYR A 367 -3.87 16.13 0.23
CA TYR A 367 -3.07 15.55 1.31
C TYR A 367 -2.51 16.62 2.25
N PHE A 368 -1.93 17.71 1.73
CA PHE A 368 -1.40 18.80 2.56
C PHE A 368 -2.47 19.45 3.45
N THR A 369 -3.71 19.63 2.96
CA THR A 369 -4.82 20.18 3.75
C THR A 369 -5.53 19.15 4.63
N GLY A 370 -5.21 17.86 4.50
CA GLY A 370 -5.88 16.76 5.21
C GLY A 370 -7.18 16.29 4.56
N LYS A 371 -7.69 16.98 3.52
CA LYS A 371 -8.91 16.60 2.79
C LYS A 371 -8.83 15.19 2.18
N ALA A 372 -7.64 14.72 1.83
CA ALA A 372 -7.46 13.36 1.31
C ALA A 372 -7.90 12.26 2.29
N LEU A 373 -7.77 12.49 3.62
CA LEU A 373 -8.14 11.53 4.65
C LEU A 373 -9.63 11.16 4.62
N GLU A 374 -10.50 12.12 4.32
CA GLU A 374 -11.95 11.92 4.15
C GLU A 374 -12.24 10.85 3.08
N TYR A 375 -11.46 10.85 1.99
CA TYR A 375 -11.59 9.88 0.90
C TYR A 375 -10.87 8.56 1.18
N GLU A 376 -9.74 8.56 1.92
CA GLU A 376 -9.06 7.31 2.30
C GLU A 376 -9.90 6.51 3.32
N LEU A 377 -10.52 7.16 4.30
CA LEU A 377 -11.39 6.52 5.29
C LEU A 377 -12.69 5.98 4.67
N MET A 378 -13.32 6.75 3.76
CA MET A 378 -14.48 6.27 2.98
C MET A 378 -14.15 5.09 2.06
N GLU A 379 -12.90 4.92 1.62
CA GLU A 379 -12.48 3.79 0.77
C GLU A 379 -12.31 2.49 1.58
N ASP A 380 -11.91 2.57 2.86
CA ASP A 380 -11.77 1.43 3.77
C ASP A 380 -13.10 1.05 4.48
N GLY A 381 -14.11 1.90 4.39
CA GLY A 381 -15.48 1.61 4.86
C GLY A 381 -15.75 1.93 6.33
N GLU A 382 -14.90 2.72 6.98
CA GLU A 382 -15.20 3.36 8.25
C GLU A 382 -16.06 4.61 8.00
N ASP A 383 -17.36 4.51 8.27
CA ASP A 383 -18.27 5.67 8.25
C ASP A 383 -17.87 6.61 9.41
N LEU A 384 -17.57 7.87 9.08
CA LEU A 384 -17.16 8.91 10.04
C LEU A 384 -18.23 9.23 11.10
N ASP A 385 -19.47 8.75 10.91
CA ASP A 385 -20.60 8.91 11.81
C ASP A 385 -20.47 8.12 13.15
N ASP A 386 -19.56 7.14 13.25
CA ASP A 386 -19.39 6.28 14.45
C ASP A 386 -18.39 6.84 15.50
N LEU A 387 -17.89 8.08 15.34
CA LEU A 387 -16.85 8.67 16.20
C LEU A 387 -17.29 9.84 17.12
N ASP A 388 -18.59 10.19 17.19
CA ASP A 388 -19.08 11.41 17.87
C ASP A 388 -20.14 11.15 18.98
N ASP A 389 -20.27 9.92 19.51
CA ASP A 389 -21.36 9.55 20.45
C ASP A 389 -20.92 8.71 21.68
N ASP A 390 -19.65 8.80 22.13
CA ASP A 390 -19.15 8.08 23.34
C ASP A 390 -18.09 8.91 24.12
N ASP A 391 -18.49 9.95 24.87
CA ASP A 391 -17.79 10.47 26.07
C ASP A 391 -18.57 11.58 26.86
N GLU A 392 -19.85 11.35 27.19
CA GLU A 392 -20.55 12.10 28.27
C GLU A 392 -21.29 11.14 29.23
N ASP A 393 -20.55 10.33 30.00
CA ASP A 393 -21.12 9.60 31.15
C ASP A 393 -20.25 9.70 32.43
N ASP A 394 -20.75 10.55 33.33
CA ASP A 394 -20.84 10.37 34.78
C ASP A 394 -19.59 10.00 35.62
N PHE A 395 -18.99 11.02 36.24
CA PHE A 395 -18.15 10.87 37.44
C PHE A 395 -18.75 11.66 38.62
N ASP A 396 -19.84 11.13 39.18
CA ASP A 396 -20.30 11.45 40.54
C ASP A 396 -19.64 10.47 41.54
N ASP A 397 -18.68 10.96 42.34
CA ASP A 397 -18.17 10.24 43.52
C ASP A 397 -17.73 11.27 44.59
N ASP A 398 -18.72 11.78 45.32
CA ASP A 398 -18.53 12.42 46.63
C ASP A 398 -18.01 11.37 47.64
N ASP A 399 -16.83 11.59 48.23
CA ASP A 399 -16.55 11.07 49.58
C ASP A 399 -15.62 12.04 50.34
N ASP A 400 -16.25 12.88 51.18
CA ASP A 400 -15.60 13.69 52.21
C ASP A 400 -15.12 12.77 53.36
N GLU A 401 -13.88 12.92 53.84
CA GLU A 401 -13.64 13.01 55.29
C GLU A 401 -12.28 13.68 55.67
N ASP A 402 -12.42 14.80 56.38
CA ASP A 402 -11.47 15.51 57.28
C ASP A 402 -10.68 14.53 58.21
N ASP A 403 -9.56 14.82 58.89
CA ASP A 403 -8.73 16.02 59.15
C ASP A 403 -7.41 15.52 59.82
N SER A 404 -6.49 16.42 60.19
CA SER A 404 -5.51 16.37 61.32
C SER A 404 -4.00 16.42 60.95
N ASP A 405 -3.50 17.66 60.92
CA ASP A 405 -2.33 18.18 61.65
C ASP A 405 -0.86 17.79 61.34
N ASP A 406 -0.12 18.85 60.94
CA ASP A 406 1.17 19.35 61.48
C ASP A 406 2.38 18.39 61.66
N GLU A 407 3.53 18.68 61.03
CA GLU A 407 4.42 19.81 61.41
C GLU A 407 5.65 19.92 60.46
N ASP A 408 6.28 21.11 60.37
CA ASP A 408 7.39 21.41 59.46
C ASP A 408 8.78 20.81 59.87
N ASN A 409 9.63 20.56 58.87
CA ASN A 409 10.95 21.23 58.69
C ASN A 409 12.22 20.36 58.41
N ASP A 410 13.12 20.94 57.60
CA ASP A 410 14.58 20.75 57.46
C ASP A 410 15.22 19.43 56.92
N LEU A 411 15.45 19.45 55.60
CA LEU A 411 16.67 19.19 54.80
C LEU A 411 17.83 18.24 55.26
N PRO A 412 18.61 17.66 54.30
CA PRO A 412 19.30 16.38 54.50
C PRO A 412 20.83 16.42 54.70
N ALA A 413 21.41 15.41 55.37
CA ALA A 413 22.86 15.17 55.31
C ALA A 413 23.35 13.71 55.61
N THR A 414 23.82 13.04 54.55
CA THR A 414 25.09 12.28 54.51
C THR A 414 25.28 10.87 55.15
N ARG A 415 25.75 9.96 54.26
CA ARG A 415 26.93 9.07 54.38
C ARG A 415 26.94 7.80 55.26
N ARG A 416 26.95 6.69 54.49
CA ARG A 416 27.99 5.62 54.44
C ARG A 416 28.07 4.56 55.56
N ARG A 417 28.40 3.34 55.08
CA ARG A 417 28.87 2.11 55.76
C ARG A 417 27.81 1.42 56.65
N GLY A 418 27.63 0.10 56.59
CA GLY A 418 28.35 -0.91 55.83
C GLY A 418 28.91 -2.04 56.69
N GLY A 419 28.05 -3.00 57.03
CA GLY A 419 28.40 -4.40 57.30
C GLY A 419 28.85 -4.80 58.72
N LYS A 420 28.13 -5.75 59.34
CA LYS A 420 28.68 -7.07 59.74
C LYS A 420 27.66 -7.99 60.45
N ARG A 421 27.56 -9.25 59.96
CA ARG A 421 27.41 -10.56 60.67
C ARG A 421 26.88 -11.61 59.67
N GLY A 422 27.30 -12.88 59.64
CA GLY A 422 28.42 -13.54 60.32
C GLY A 422 28.14 -15.04 60.63
N GLY A 423 28.89 -15.95 59.99
CA GLY A 423 28.90 -17.42 60.19
C GLY A 423 29.25 -18.12 58.86
N ALA A 424 30.36 -18.86 58.66
CA ALA A 424 30.91 -20.06 59.35
C ALA A 424 29.95 -21.27 59.25
N GLY A 425 30.28 -22.46 58.71
CA GLY A 425 31.48 -23.02 58.02
C GLY A 425 31.17 -24.51 57.67
N GLN A 426 32.05 -25.43 57.24
CA GLN A 426 33.47 -25.47 56.87
C GLN A 426 33.70 -26.73 55.97
N ASN A 427 34.65 -26.75 55.00
CA ASN A 427 35.42 -27.98 54.72
C ASN A 427 36.75 -27.75 53.96
N VAL A 428 37.67 -28.71 54.02
CA VAL A 428 39.12 -28.55 53.79
C VAL A 428 39.72 -29.48 52.73
N ASN A 429 40.68 -28.91 51.95
CA ASN A 429 41.92 -29.45 51.34
C ASN A 429 41.94 -30.85 50.65
N PRO A 430 42.76 -31.03 49.59
CA PRO A 430 44.20 -31.26 49.80
C PRO A 430 45.18 -30.62 48.78
N GLU A 431 46.42 -30.41 49.23
CA GLU A 431 47.63 -30.31 48.39
C GLU A 431 48.42 -31.64 48.41
N GLU A 432 49.48 -31.69 47.61
CA GLU A 432 50.55 -32.71 47.42
C GLU A 432 50.39 -33.57 46.14
N CYS A 433 51.30 -33.59 45.16
CA CYS A 433 52.77 -33.48 45.07
C CYS A 433 53.53 -34.81 45.25
N LYS A 434 54.02 -35.32 44.11
CA LYS A 434 55.14 -36.25 43.86
C LYS A 434 55.26 -37.60 44.58
N GLN A 435 55.52 -38.60 43.74
CA GLN A 435 56.09 -39.93 44.00
C GLN A 435 57.20 -39.92 45.08
N GLN A 436 57.06 -40.72 46.14
CA GLN A 436 57.60 -42.11 46.23
C GLN A 436 57.08 -42.84 47.48
#